data_AF-A0A1E1W4V8-F1
#
_entry.id   AF-A0A1E1W4V8-F1
#
_cell.length_a   1.000
_cell.length_b   1.000
_cell.length_c   1.000
_cell.angle_alpha   90.00
_cell.angle_beta   90.00
_cell.angle_gamma   90.00
#
_symmetry.space_group_name_H-M   'P 1'
#
loop_
_entity.id
_entity.type
_entity.pdbx_description
1 polymer ?
#
loop_
_entity_poly.entity_id
_entity_poly.type
_entity_poly.pdbx_seq_one_letter_code
_entity_poly.pdbx_strand_id
1 'polypeptide(L)'
;LESHITDHLPLLLGVNLTNISRKPSRTLLKTDRLAIQNEINTTDFSMILSINNANLALYQFISILQNIISKFSYEVKVPRKNRNIKPWITPGLLRCIRNRDKLHKKSKNSPGNIILKLTYSRYRNFCNNLLRRLKRDYEKNELIKAKNNPKATWNAIKTITNSKKVTSTPYELLKVASNFKTSLNQINKFFADIGRNLASEITYCQDNTFAPFLSD
;
A
#
# COMPACT_ATOMS: atom_id res chain seq x y z
N LEU A 1 2.87 5.01 -44.68
CA LEU A 1 2.81 5.48 -43.28
C LEU A 1 2.90 4.26 -42.38
N GLU A 2 4.13 3.82 -42.10
CA GLU A 2 4.41 2.66 -41.25
C GLU A 2 4.24 3.05 -39.79
N SER A 3 3.44 2.29 -39.05
CA SER A 3 3.26 2.49 -37.61
C SER A 3 4.52 2.05 -36.86
N HIS A 4 5.37 3.00 -36.45
CA HIS A 4 6.54 2.76 -35.59
C HIS A 4 6.19 2.33 -34.14
N ILE A 5 4.93 1.95 -33.88
CA ILE A 5 4.47 1.48 -32.58
C ILE A 5 4.65 -0.04 -32.57
N THR A 6 5.73 -0.50 -31.95
CA THR A 6 5.99 -1.93 -31.72
C THR A 6 5.89 -2.23 -30.23
N ASP A 7 5.15 -3.28 -29.86
CA ASP A 7 4.90 -3.67 -28.46
C ASP A 7 6.17 -4.18 -27.73
N HIS A 8 7.29 -4.26 -28.45
CA HIS A 8 8.58 -4.77 -27.96
C HIS A 8 9.63 -3.67 -27.73
N LEU A 9 9.32 -2.42 -28.07
CA LEU A 9 10.19 -1.28 -27.84
C LEU A 9 9.57 -0.30 -26.83
N PRO A 10 10.39 0.31 -25.95
CA PRO A 10 9.88 1.31 -25.02
C PRO A 10 9.40 2.54 -25.80
N LEU A 11 8.11 2.86 -25.65
CA LEU A 11 7.52 4.10 -26.14
C LEU A 11 7.90 5.25 -25.20
N LEU A 12 8.53 6.29 -25.76
CA LEU A 12 8.82 7.52 -25.04
C LEU A 12 7.67 8.50 -25.24
N LEU A 13 6.84 8.69 -24.21
CA LEU A 13 5.81 9.72 -24.20
C LEU A 13 6.38 10.99 -23.54
N GLY A 14 6.55 12.05 -24.32
CA GLY A 14 6.91 13.37 -23.82
C GLY A 14 5.65 14.17 -23.49
N VAL A 15 5.37 14.37 -22.20
CA VAL A 15 4.28 15.24 -21.74
C VAL A 15 4.90 16.44 -21.04
N ASN A 16 4.47 17.66 -21.41
CA ASN A 16 4.85 18.87 -20.68
C ASN A 16 4.12 18.87 -19.34
N LEU A 17 4.85 18.51 -18.29
CA LEU A 17 4.33 18.49 -16.92
C LEU A 17 4.46 19.90 -16.35
N THR A 18 3.35 20.64 -16.31
CA THR A 18 3.28 21.92 -15.61
C THR A 18 3.45 21.69 -14.10
N ASN A 19 4.42 22.38 -13.49
CA ASN A 19 4.69 22.47 -12.05
C ASN A 19 4.36 21.21 -11.23
N ILE A 20 5.15 20.14 -11.40
CA ILE A 20 5.18 19.07 -10.40
C ILE A 20 5.83 19.65 -9.14
N SER A 21 5.01 20.00 -8.16
CA SER A 21 5.48 20.22 -6.79
C SER A 21 6.34 19.02 -6.39
N ARG A 22 7.66 19.25 -6.28
CA ARG A 22 8.60 18.20 -5.87
C ARG A 22 8.14 17.72 -4.51
N LYS A 23 7.59 16.50 -4.45
CA LYS A 23 7.18 15.91 -3.17
C LYS A 23 8.35 16.05 -2.19
N PRO A 24 8.13 16.61 -0.99
CA PRO A 24 9.21 16.85 -0.04
C PRO A 24 9.95 15.54 0.22
N SER A 25 11.26 15.63 0.36
CA SER A 25 12.06 14.46 0.71
C SER A 25 11.55 13.91 2.02
N ARG A 26 11.07 12.65 2.02
CA ARG A 26 10.63 11.97 3.24
C ARG A 26 11.75 12.01 4.29
N THR A 27 11.48 12.68 5.40
CA THR A 27 12.27 12.64 6.63
C THR A 27 11.78 11.49 7.50
N LEU A 28 12.69 10.91 8.29
CA LEU A 28 12.37 9.91 9.29
C LEU A 28 12.88 10.43 10.63
N LEU A 29 12.04 10.40 11.65
CA LEU A 29 12.43 10.74 13.01
C LEU A 29 13.32 9.64 13.55
N LYS A 30 14.56 9.98 13.87
CA LYS A 30 15.50 9.06 14.51
C LYS A 30 15.70 9.51 15.95
N THR A 31 15.67 8.54 16.86
CA THR A 31 15.92 8.75 18.28
C THR A 31 17.25 8.12 18.68
N ASP A 32 18.05 8.85 19.44
CA ASP A 32 19.24 8.30 20.07
C ASP A 32 18.85 7.63 21.40
N ARG A 33 18.67 6.30 21.36
CA ARG A 33 18.23 5.53 22.53
C ARG A 33 19.25 5.53 23.66
N LEU A 34 20.55 5.57 23.35
CA LEU A 34 21.60 5.54 24.36
C LEU A 34 21.66 6.88 25.09
N ALA A 35 21.56 7.98 24.35
CA ALA A 35 21.50 9.31 24.94
C ALA A 35 20.25 9.51 25.80
N ILE A 36 19.09 9.02 25.34
CA ILE A 36 17.84 9.02 26.13
C ILE A 36 18.02 8.24 27.44
N GLN A 37 18.59 7.03 27.37
CA GLN A 37 18.80 6.20 28.55
C GLN A 37 19.73 6.86 29.56
N ASN A 38 20.82 7.48 29.08
CA ASN A 38 21.74 8.22 29.94
C ASN A 38 21.05 9.42 30.58
N GLU A 39 20.27 10.20 29.83
CA GLU A 39 19.60 11.38 30.37
C GLU A 39 18.53 11.00 31.39
N ILE A 40 17.75 9.93 31.15
CA ILE A 40 16.78 9.40 32.13
C ILE A 40 17.48 8.97 33.42
N ASN A 41 18.66 8.34 33.33
CA ASN A 41 19.40 7.92 34.52
C ASN A 41 19.96 9.11 35.31
N THR A 42 20.22 10.25 34.66
CA THR A 42 20.72 11.47 35.32
C THR A 42 19.61 12.40 35.79
N THR A 43 18.40 12.28 35.25
CA THR A 43 17.28 13.15 35.63
C THR A 43 16.79 12.80 37.02
N ASP A 44 16.72 13.82 37.88
CA ASP A 44 16.15 13.67 39.21
C ASP A 44 14.62 13.67 39.15
N PHE A 45 14.01 12.60 39.65
CA PHE A 45 12.56 12.43 39.74
C PHE A 45 12.02 12.71 41.16
N SER A 46 12.87 13.11 42.11
CA SER A 46 12.50 13.39 43.50
C SER A 46 11.35 14.40 43.61
N MET A 47 11.33 15.40 42.71
CA MET A 47 10.30 16.44 42.64
C MET A 47 8.91 15.89 42.30
N ILE A 48 8.81 14.72 41.66
CA ILE A 48 7.53 14.09 41.33
C ILE A 48 7.00 13.28 42.51
N LEU A 49 7.91 12.70 43.30
CA LEU A 49 7.58 11.90 44.47
C LEU A 49 7.00 12.73 45.62
N SER A 50 7.25 14.04 45.65
CA SER A 50 6.71 14.98 46.64
C SER A 50 5.33 15.55 46.28
N ILE A 51 4.80 15.24 45.09
CA ILE A 51 3.50 15.75 44.65
C ILE A 51 2.37 14.89 45.23
N ASN A 52 1.51 15.50 46.03
CA ASN A 52 0.41 14.80 46.72
C ASN A 52 -0.72 14.36 45.77
N ASN A 53 -0.88 15.03 44.62
CA ASN A 53 -1.89 14.70 43.61
C ASN A 53 -1.30 13.78 42.54
N ALA A 54 -1.74 12.53 42.53
CA ALA A 54 -1.27 11.51 41.58
C ALA A 54 -1.42 11.90 40.10
N ASN A 55 -2.49 12.62 39.74
CA ASN A 55 -2.69 13.06 38.36
C ASN A 55 -1.63 14.10 37.96
N LEU A 56 -1.37 15.08 38.83
CA LEU A 56 -0.34 16.10 38.59
C LEU A 56 1.07 15.49 38.53
N ALA A 57 1.36 14.52 39.41
CA ALA A 57 2.61 13.77 39.39
C ALA A 57 2.81 13.03 38.06
N LEU A 58 1.76 12.37 37.56
CA LEU A 58 1.78 11.66 36.29
C LEU A 58 1.95 12.61 35.09
N TYR A 59 1.27 13.77 35.10
CA TYR A 59 1.45 14.79 34.05
C TYR A 59 2.89 15.31 34.00
N GLN A 60 3.49 15.61 35.15
CA GLN A 60 4.89 16.06 35.24
C GLN A 60 5.88 14.97 34.80
N PHE A 61 5.61 13.72 35.15
CA PHE A 61 6.43 12.60 34.70
C PHE A 61 6.40 12.43 33.17
N ILE A 62 5.21 12.47 32.57
CA ILE A 62 5.05 12.35 31.13
C ILE A 62 5.70 13.55 30.42
N SER A 63 5.58 14.76 30.95
CA SER A 63 6.16 15.96 30.33
C SER A 63 7.69 15.89 30.30
N ILE A 64 8.33 15.44 31.39
CA ILE A 64 9.79 15.24 31.46
C ILE A 64 10.22 14.21 30.42
N LEU A 65 9.55 13.05 30.35
CA LEU A 65 9.89 12.03 29.36
C LEU A 65 9.70 12.51 27.92
N GLN A 66 8.61 13.23 27.64
CA GLN A 66 8.37 13.82 26.32
C GLN A 66 9.46 14.81 25.93
N ASN A 67 9.94 15.62 26.88
CA ASN A 67 11.01 16.59 26.65
C ASN A 67 12.36 15.90 26.37
N ILE A 68 12.70 14.87 27.13
CA ILE A 68 13.91 14.07 26.88
C ILE A 68 13.83 13.41 25.50
N ILE A 69 12.69 12.82 25.16
CA ILE A 69 12.49 12.18 23.86
C ILE A 69 12.60 13.21 22.73
N SER A 70 11.98 14.38 22.86
CA SER A 70 12.02 15.41 21.81
C SER A 70 13.43 15.96 21.62
N LYS A 71 14.18 16.18 22.71
CA LYS A 71 15.58 16.65 22.70
C LYS A 71 16.51 15.71 21.92
N PHE A 72 16.33 14.40 22.06
CA PHE A 72 17.13 13.39 21.37
C PHE A 72 16.49 12.81 20.10
N SER A 73 15.38 13.40 19.68
CA SER A 73 14.75 13.10 18.40
C SER A 73 15.23 14.10 17.35
N TYR A 74 15.75 13.59 16.24
CA TYR A 74 16.17 14.43 15.12
C TYR A 74 15.66 13.88 13.79
N GLU A 75 15.40 14.78 12.85
CA GLU A 75 14.96 14.40 11.52
C GLU A 75 16.14 14.04 10.62
N VAL A 76 16.09 12.85 10.03
CA VAL A 76 17.09 12.40 9.07
C VAL A 76 16.49 12.32 7.68
N LYS A 77 17.15 12.92 6.69
CA LYS A 77 16.82 12.73 5.28
C LYS A 77 17.22 11.34 4.84
N VAL A 78 16.24 10.49 4.51
CA VAL A 78 16.52 9.13 4.03
C VAL A 78 16.70 9.14 2.51
N PRO A 79 17.90 8.83 1.98
CA PRO A 79 18.13 8.81 0.54
C PRO A 79 17.32 7.70 -0.13
N ARG A 80 16.88 7.91 -1.38
CA ARG A 80 16.02 6.97 -2.11
C ARG A 80 16.57 5.54 -2.18
N LYS A 81 17.90 5.39 -2.28
CA LYS A 81 18.60 4.09 -2.29
C LYS A 81 18.39 3.25 -1.02
N ASN A 82 18.11 3.90 0.11
CA ASN A 82 17.87 3.26 1.40
C ASN A 82 16.37 3.10 1.70
N ARG A 83 15.49 3.47 0.76
CA ARG A 83 14.04 3.34 0.92
C ARG A 83 13.60 1.98 0.40
N ASN A 84 13.15 1.11 1.31
CA ASN A 84 12.50 -0.14 0.93
C ASN A 84 11.07 0.18 0.49
N ILE A 85 10.76 -0.01 -0.80
CA ILE A 85 9.43 0.24 -1.37
C ILE A 85 8.39 -0.69 -0.74
N LYS A 86 8.81 -1.92 -0.46
CA LYS A 86 8.01 -2.96 0.18
C LYS A 86 8.85 -3.60 1.29
N PRO A 87 8.25 -3.95 2.42
CA PRO A 87 8.98 -4.45 3.59
C PRO A 87 9.70 -5.78 3.34
N TRP A 88 9.24 -6.59 2.38
CA TRP A 88 9.88 -7.84 1.98
C TRP A 88 11.01 -7.68 0.94
N ILE A 89 11.31 -6.46 0.49
CA ILE A 89 12.43 -6.21 -0.43
C ILE A 89 13.71 -6.07 0.38
N THR A 90 14.60 -7.05 0.23
CA THR A 90 15.91 -7.06 0.89
C THR A 90 17.01 -6.49 -0.02
N PRO A 91 18.13 -5.99 0.55
CA PRO A 91 19.30 -5.58 -0.24
C PRO A 91 19.84 -6.70 -1.14
N GLY A 92 19.79 -7.95 -0.67
CA GLY A 92 20.16 -9.13 -1.46
C GLY A 92 19.26 -9.32 -2.68
N LEU A 93 17.94 -9.22 -2.50
CA LEU A 93 16.99 -9.29 -3.61
C LEU A 93 17.22 -8.16 -4.62
N LEU A 94 17.53 -6.93 -4.17
CA LEU A 94 17.88 -5.83 -5.05
C LEU A 94 19.13 -6.11 -5.88
N ARG A 95 20.16 -6.73 -5.28
CA ARG A 95 21.35 -7.17 -6.01
C ARG A 95 21.00 -8.23 -7.06
N CYS A 96 20.12 -9.18 -6.73
CA CYS A 96 19.61 -10.16 -7.68
C CYS A 96 18.88 -9.51 -8.87
N ILE A 97 17.95 -8.59 -8.59
CA ILE A 97 17.21 -7.88 -9.64
C ILE A 97 18.16 -7.11 -10.56
N ARG A 98 19.13 -6.39 -10.00
CA ARG A 98 20.13 -5.65 -10.80
C ARG A 98 20.98 -6.56 -11.68
N ASN A 99 21.39 -7.72 -11.16
CA ASN A 99 22.16 -8.68 -11.96
C ASN A 99 21.32 -9.28 -13.08
N ARG A 100 20.05 -9.61 -12.82
CA ARG A 100 19.10 -10.07 -13.85
C ARG A 100 18.97 -9.04 -14.96
N ASP A 101 18.81 -7.76 -14.61
CA ASP A 101 18.65 -6.68 -15.59
C ASP A 101 19.95 -6.44 -16.39
N LYS A 102 21.11 -6.57 -15.74
CA LYS A 102 22.42 -6.56 -16.42
C LYS A 102 22.55 -7.71 -17.42
N LEU A 103 22.19 -8.93 -17.02
CA LEU A 103 22.20 -10.11 -17.89
C LEU A 103 21.21 -9.97 -19.05
N HIS A 104 20.02 -9.41 -18.82
CA HIS A 104 19.05 -9.11 -19.87
C HIS A 104 19.64 -8.18 -20.92
N LYS A 105 20.25 -7.06 -20.48
CA LYS A 105 20.89 -6.10 -21.39
C LYS A 105 22.00 -6.76 -22.21
N LYS A 106 22.87 -7.56 -21.56
CA LYS A 106 23.92 -8.31 -22.25
C LYS A 106 23.33 -9.29 -23.27
N SER A 107 22.32 -10.07 -22.89
CA SER A 107 21.68 -11.05 -23.78
C SER A 107 21.00 -10.38 -24.98
N LYS A 108 20.40 -9.20 -24.79
CA LYS A 108 19.77 -8.44 -25.89
C LYS A 108 20.81 -7.88 -26.86
N ASN A 109 21.96 -7.44 -26.35
CA ASN A 109 23.05 -6.88 -27.17
C ASN A 109 23.87 -7.96 -27.92
N SER A 110 23.70 -9.25 -27.58
CA SER A 110 24.44 -10.36 -28.20
C SER A 110 23.48 -11.50 -28.54
N PRO A 111 22.57 -11.32 -29.51
CA PRO A 111 21.49 -12.27 -29.80
C PRO A 111 21.97 -13.66 -30.25
N GLY A 112 23.16 -13.76 -30.85
CA GLY A 112 23.76 -15.03 -31.25
C GLY A 112 24.44 -15.82 -30.12
N ASN A 113 24.55 -15.26 -28.91
CA ASN A 113 25.20 -15.94 -27.80
C ASN A 113 24.21 -16.81 -27.01
N ILE A 114 24.09 -18.08 -27.41
CA ILE A 114 23.21 -19.08 -26.78
C ILE A 114 23.50 -19.24 -25.28
N ILE A 115 24.78 -19.29 -24.89
CA ILE A 115 25.20 -19.48 -23.50
C ILE A 115 24.68 -18.33 -22.63
N LEU A 116 24.79 -17.11 -23.11
CA LEU A 116 24.33 -15.91 -22.42
C LEU A 116 22.80 -15.88 -22.30
N LYS A 117 22.08 -16.30 -23.33
CA LYS A 117 20.61 -16.42 -23.32
C LYS A 117 20.14 -17.47 -22.29
N LEU A 118 20.79 -18.63 -22.26
CA LEU A 118 20.53 -19.68 -21.27
C LEU A 118 20.83 -19.21 -19.84
N THR A 119 21.97 -18.55 -19.65
CA THR A 119 22.40 -17.99 -18.36
C THR A 119 21.39 -16.96 -17.86
N TYR A 120 20.96 -16.03 -18.73
CA TYR A 120 19.92 -15.06 -18.42
C TYR A 120 18.60 -15.74 -18.04
N SER A 121 18.13 -16.72 -18.82
CA SER A 121 16.88 -17.42 -18.57
C SER A 121 16.88 -18.13 -17.21
N ARG A 122 17.95 -18.90 -16.91
CA ARG A 122 18.14 -19.56 -15.61
C ARG A 122 18.15 -18.55 -14.47
N TYR A 123 18.91 -17.47 -14.61
CA TYR A 123 19.03 -16.45 -13.57
C TYR A 123 17.72 -15.67 -13.36
N ARG A 124 16.98 -15.37 -14.43
CA ARG A 124 15.65 -14.75 -14.36
C ARG A 124 14.69 -15.62 -13.57
N ASN A 125 14.66 -16.92 -13.83
CA ASN A 125 13.80 -17.86 -13.12
C ASN A 125 14.18 -17.95 -11.63
N PHE A 126 15.47 -18.04 -11.32
CA PHE A 126 15.97 -17.97 -9.95
C PHE A 126 15.53 -16.68 -9.24
N CYS A 127 15.75 -15.52 -9.88
CA CYS A 127 15.39 -14.22 -9.32
C CYS A 127 13.88 -14.11 -9.07
N ASN A 128 13.05 -14.61 -10.00
CA ASN A 128 11.60 -14.62 -9.85
C ASN A 128 11.13 -15.55 -8.73
N ASN A 129 11.75 -16.74 -8.60
CA ASN A 129 11.45 -17.67 -7.53
C ASN A 129 11.83 -17.10 -6.16
N LEU A 130 13.01 -16.47 -6.06
CA LEU A 130 13.44 -15.78 -4.85
C LEU A 130 12.49 -14.64 -4.46
N LEU A 131 12.07 -13.81 -5.43
CA LEU A 131 11.10 -12.75 -5.22
C LEU A 131 9.77 -13.29 -4.67
N ARG A 132 9.23 -14.34 -5.30
CA ARG A 132 7.99 -15.00 -4.86
C ARG A 132 8.12 -15.61 -3.47
N ARG A 133 9.25 -16.25 -3.17
CA ARG A 133 9.53 -16.83 -1.85
C ARG A 133 9.53 -15.74 -0.77
N LEU A 134 10.36 -14.71 -0.93
CA LEU A 134 10.45 -13.61 0.05
C LEU A 134 9.11 -12.91 0.29
N LYS A 135 8.31 -12.72 -0.76
CA LYS A 135 6.96 -12.18 -0.63
C LYS A 135 6.07 -13.11 0.20
N ARG A 136 6.00 -14.40 -0.14
CA ARG A 136 5.19 -15.39 0.58
C ARG A 136 5.61 -15.52 2.05
N ASP A 137 6.91 -15.56 2.33
CA ASP A 137 7.43 -15.67 3.69
C ASP A 137 7.02 -14.46 4.53
N TYR A 138 7.10 -13.26 3.96
CA TYR A 138 6.63 -12.04 4.62
C TYR A 138 5.12 -12.10 4.90
N GLU A 139 4.30 -12.41 3.90
CA GLU A 139 2.84 -12.46 4.05
C GLU A 139 2.41 -13.52 5.08
N LYS A 140 3.05 -14.68 5.06
CA LYS A 140 2.87 -15.74 6.06
C LYS A 140 3.21 -15.24 7.47
N ASN A 141 4.33 -14.56 7.63
CA ASN A 141 4.75 -14.03 8.93
C ASN A 141 3.78 -12.97 9.46
N GLU A 142 3.25 -12.10 8.59
CA GLU A 142 2.25 -11.11 8.99
C GLU A 142 0.94 -11.76 9.45
N LEU A 143 0.50 -12.85 8.80
CA LEU A 143 -0.68 -13.61 9.23
C LEU A 143 -0.43 -14.36 10.55
N ILE A 144 0.76 -14.93 10.74
CA ILE A 144 1.13 -15.60 12.01
C ILE A 144 1.09 -14.62 13.17
N LYS A 145 1.64 -13.41 13.00
CA LYS A 145 1.58 -12.35 14.02
C LYS A 145 0.15 -11.96 14.39
N ALA A 146 -0.78 -12.04 13.43
CA ALA A 146 -2.17 -11.67 13.61
C ALA A 146 -3.08 -12.81 14.11
N LYS A 147 -2.57 -14.05 14.25
CA LYS A 147 -3.35 -15.27 14.50
C LYS A 147 -4.37 -15.17 15.64
N ASN A 148 -4.02 -14.49 16.73
CA ASN A 148 -4.88 -14.39 17.93
C ASN A 148 -5.79 -13.16 17.92
N ASN A 149 -5.78 -12.36 16.86
CA ASN A 149 -6.58 -11.14 16.76
C ASN A 149 -7.32 -11.12 15.40
N PRO A 150 -8.63 -11.41 15.39
CA PRO A 150 -9.43 -11.43 14.16
C PRO A 150 -9.41 -10.10 13.40
N LYS A 151 -9.44 -8.98 14.11
CA LYS A 151 -9.36 -7.64 13.52
C LYS A 151 -8.01 -7.40 12.85
N ALA A 152 -6.92 -7.80 13.50
CA ALA A 152 -5.58 -7.72 12.93
C ALA A 152 -5.43 -8.64 11.71
N THR A 153 -6.03 -9.84 11.75
CA THR A 153 -6.00 -10.79 10.63
C THR A 153 -6.70 -10.21 9.41
N TRP A 154 -7.90 -9.63 9.59
CA TRP A 154 -8.61 -8.95 8.51
C TRP A 154 -7.85 -7.74 7.95
N ASN A 155 -7.16 -6.99 8.80
CA ASN A 155 -6.31 -5.88 8.35
C ASN A 155 -5.10 -6.38 7.54
N ALA A 156 -4.47 -7.48 7.97
CA ALA A 156 -3.38 -8.11 7.24
C ALA A 156 -3.86 -8.60 5.86
N ILE A 157 -4.99 -9.31 5.80
CA ILE A 157 -5.60 -9.76 4.53
C ILE A 157 -5.86 -8.58 3.59
N LYS A 158 -6.55 -7.54 4.05
CA LYS A 158 -6.81 -6.33 3.25
C LYS A 158 -5.54 -5.68 2.71
N THR A 159 -4.46 -5.73 3.49
CA THR A 159 -3.16 -5.19 3.09
C THR A 159 -2.50 -6.06 2.01
N ILE A 160 -2.56 -7.39 2.15
CA ILE A 160 -2.00 -8.37 1.21
C ILE A 160 -2.75 -8.34 -0.12
N THR A 161 -4.08 -8.34 -0.08
CA THR A 161 -4.95 -8.30 -1.27
C THR A 161 -5.04 -6.91 -1.90
N ASN A 162 -4.42 -5.91 -1.28
CA ASN A 162 -4.55 -4.49 -1.65
C ASN A 162 -6.02 -4.04 -1.76
N SER A 163 -6.93 -4.66 -1.01
CA SER A 163 -8.37 -4.35 -0.98
C SER A 163 -8.67 -3.14 -0.09
N LYS A 164 -7.81 -2.12 -0.13
CA LYS A 164 -8.07 -0.87 0.59
C LYS A 164 -9.33 -0.26 0.01
N LYS A 165 -10.31 0.05 0.87
CA LYS A 165 -11.45 0.86 0.45
C LYS A 165 -10.89 2.17 -0.08
N VAL A 166 -11.14 2.47 -1.36
CA VAL A 166 -11.04 3.82 -1.86
C VAL A 166 -12.17 4.56 -1.16
N THR A 167 -11.84 5.36 -0.15
CA THR A 167 -12.77 6.31 0.43
C THR A 167 -12.89 7.49 -0.51
N SER A 168 -13.50 7.29 -1.68
CA SER A 168 -14.08 8.41 -2.41
C SER A 168 -15.41 8.69 -1.74
N THR A 169 -15.48 9.79 -1.00
CA THR A 169 -16.79 10.37 -0.71
C THR A 169 -17.45 10.63 -2.07
N PRO A 170 -18.67 10.14 -2.30
CA PRO A 170 -19.32 10.26 -3.61
C PRO A 170 -19.82 11.69 -3.77
N TYR A 171 -18.90 12.64 -3.87
CA TYR A 171 -19.19 14.07 -3.94
C TYR A 171 -19.97 14.43 -5.21
N GLU A 172 -19.84 13.62 -6.26
CA GLU A 172 -20.65 13.73 -7.48
C GLU A 172 -22.14 13.53 -7.21
N LEU A 173 -22.49 12.61 -6.31
CA LEU A 173 -23.89 12.42 -5.88
C LEU A 173 -24.43 13.64 -5.13
N LEU A 174 -23.57 14.50 -4.59
CA LEU A 174 -23.99 15.72 -3.91
C LEU A 174 -24.21 16.90 -4.87
N LYS A 175 -23.78 16.79 -6.13
CA LYS A 175 -23.88 17.83 -7.17
C LYS A 175 -25.03 17.64 -8.17
N VAL A 176 -25.88 16.64 -7.97
CA VAL A 176 -26.97 16.31 -8.91
C VAL A 176 -27.94 17.49 -9.08
N ALA A 177 -28.13 18.28 -8.03
CA ALA A 177 -28.92 19.51 -8.05
C ALA A 177 -28.18 20.70 -7.44
N SER A 178 -28.78 21.88 -7.55
CA SER A 178 -28.24 23.14 -7.03
C SER A 178 -28.03 23.14 -5.51
N ASN A 179 -28.82 22.38 -4.76
CA ASN A 179 -28.77 22.34 -3.30
C ASN A 179 -28.53 20.90 -2.80
N PHE A 180 -27.78 20.75 -1.72
CA PHE A 180 -27.48 19.45 -1.10
C PHE A 180 -28.74 18.64 -0.77
N LYS A 181 -29.77 19.30 -0.22
CA LYS A 181 -31.05 18.67 0.15
C LYS A 181 -31.82 18.16 -1.07
N THR A 182 -31.80 18.89 -2.18
CA THR A 182 -32.50 18.49 -3.41
C THR A 182 -31.77 17.33 -4.10
N SER A 183 -30.44 17.35 -4.14
CA SER A 183 -29.63 16.21 -4.62
C SER A 183 -29.94 14.92 -3.85
N LEU A 184 -29.98 14.99 -2.51
CA LEU A 184 -30.31 13.83 -1.68
C LEU A 184 -31.73 13.32 -1.91
N ASN A 185 -32.71 14.22 -2.04
CA ASN A 185 -34.10 13.81 -2.31
C ASN A 185 -34.24 13.10 -3.66
N GLN A 186 -33.55 13.58 -4.70
CA GLN A 186 -33.57 12.93 -6.02
C GLN A 186 -32.93 11.53 -5.98
N ILE A 187 -31.83 11.38 -5.25
CA ILE A 187 -31.16 10.08 -5.06
C ILE A 187 -32.04 9.12 -4.27
N ASN A 188 -32.63 9.57 -3.17
CA ASN A 188 -33.53 8.75 -2.36
C ASN A 188 -34.73 8.29 -3.19
N LYS A 189 -35.31 9.18 -4.00
CA LYS A 189 -36.40 8.84 -4.92
C LYS A 189 -35.96 7.79 -5.95
N PHE A 190 -34.80 7.97 -6.58
CA PHE A 190 -34.24 7.00 -7.51
C PHE A 190 -34.10 5.60 -6.90
N PHE A 191 -33.49 5.48 -5.72
CA PHE A 191 -33.29 4.18 -5.08
C PHE A 191 -34.58 3.57 -4.48
N ALA A 192 -35.57 4.39 -4.14
CA ALA A 192 -36.90 3.90 -3.75
C ALA A 192 -37.68 3.35 -4.95
N ASP A 193 -37.57 3.99 -6.11
CA ASP A 193 -38.40 3.68 -7.29
C ASP A 193 -37.75 2.65 -8.23
N ILE A 194 -36.42 2.48 -8.21
CA ILE A 194 -35.70 1.63 -9.18
C ILE A 194 -36.17 0.17 -9.17
N GLY A 195 -36.50 -0.39 -8.00
CA GLY A 195 -37.00 -1.76 -7.90
C GLY A 195 -38.34 -1.94 -8.61
N ARG A 196 -39.26 -0.97 -8.45
CA ARG A 196 -40.55 -0.96 -9.13
C ARG A 196 -40.37 -0.80 -10.65
N ASN A 197 -39.49 0.12 -11.06
CA ASN A 197 -39.25 0.40 -12.49
C ASN A 197 -38.64 -0.82 -13.20
N LEU A 198 -37.65 -1.48 -12.59
CA LEU A 198 -37.06 -2.70 -13.13
C LEU A 198 -38.08 -3.85 -13.18
N ALA A 199 -38.89 -4.01 -12.13
CA ALA A 199 -39.94 -5.04 -12.11
C ALA A 199 -40.99 -4.82 -13.22
N SER A 200 -41.29 -3.57 -13.58
CA SER A 200 -42.20 -3.27 -14.70
C SER A 200 -41.58 -3.48 -16.09
N GLU A 201 -40.26 -3.44 -16.21
CA GLU A 201 -39.53 -3.67 -17.47
C GLU A 201 -39.26 -5.16 -17.73
N ILE A 202 -39.30 -5.99 -16.69
CA ILE A 202 -39.23 -7.44 -16.84
C ILE A 202 -40.53 -7.93 -17.50
N THR A 203 -40.46 -8.19 -18.80
CA THR A 203 -41.52 -8.87 -19.54
C THR A 203 -41.50 -10.35 -19.14
N TYR A 204 -42.64 -10.84 -18.64
CA TYR A 204 -42.84 -12.28 -18.48
C TYR A 204 -42.95 -12.90 -19.88
N CYS A 205 -41.94 -13.65 -20.30
CA CYS A 205 -42.15 -14.62 -21.37
C CYS A 205 -43.17 -15.65 -20.85
N GLN A 206 -44.38 -15.64 -21.41
CA GLN A 206 -45.27 -16.79 -21.34
C GLN A 206 -44.74 -17.87 -22.30
N ASP A 207 -43.58 -18.44 -21.97
CA ASP A 207 -43.15 -19.68 -22.60
C ASP A 207 -43.90 -20.84 -21.92
N ASN A 208 -45.10 -21.12 -22.44
CA ASN A 208 -45.88 -22.32 -22.14
C ASN A 208 -45.26 -23.60 -22.74
N THR A 209 -43.94 -23.72 -22.73
CA THR A 209 -43.20 -24.88 -23.21
C THR A 209 -42.21 -25.35 -22.15
N PHE A 210 -42.74 -25.66 -20.96
CA PHE A 210 -42.08 -26.63 -20.09
C PHE A 210 -42.19 -28.01 -20.74
N ALA A 211 -41.21 -28.36 -21.57
CA ALA A 211 -40.95 -29.76 -21.88
C ALA A 211 -40.49 -30.45 -20.57
N PRO A 212 -41.14 -31.55 -20.14
CA PRO A 212 -40.69 -32.28 -18.96
C PRO A 212 -39.35 -32.92 -19.28
N PHE A 213 -38.27 -32.34 -18.77
CA PHE A 213 -36.96 -32.97 -18.80
C PHE A 213 -36.93 -34.02 -17.69
N LEU A 214 -37.26 -35.26 -18.03
CA LEU A 214 -36.71 -36.53 -17.53
C LEU A 214 -37.74 -37.67 -17.71
N SER A 215 -37.56 -38.44 -18.78
CA SER A 215 -37.94 -39.85 -18.85
C SER A 215 -36.77 -40.61 -19.50
N ASP A 216 -35.96 -41.22 -18.63
CA ASP A 216 -35.26 -42.52 -18.71
C ASP A 216 -33.97 -42.51 -17.88
#